data_AF-A0A199VUZ9-F1
#
_entry.id   AF-A0A199VUZ9-F1
#
_cell.length_a   1.000
_cell.length_b   1.000
_cell.length_c   1.000
_cell.angle_alpha   90.00
_cell.angle_beta   90.00
_cell.angle_gamma   90.00
#
_symmetry.space_group_name_H-M   'P 1'
#
loop_
_entity.id
_entity.type
_entity.pdbx_description
1 polymer ?
#
loop_
_entity_poly.entity_id
_entity_poly.type
_entity_poly.pdbx_seq_one_letter_code
_entity_poly.pdbx_strand_id
1 'polypeptide(L)'
;MATSASNLIRRLSTHLPRPLLHSSSLDNPFFSLGPSLAPSIPRFSFGASVELMAVPKKKVSRHKKGLRNGPKALKPVPVIIRCKSCGRVKLPHFYCCSGDRGNSSSV
;
A
#
# COMPACT_ATOMS: atom_id res chain seq x y z
N MET A 1 -30.76 5.21 28.49
CA MET A 1 -31.16 4.80 27.14
C MET A 1 -30.29 5.55 26.14
N ALA A 2 -29.25 4.91 25.62
CA ALA A 2 -28.36 5.51 24.61
C ALA A 2 -28.23 4.52 23.45
N THR A 3 -28.55 5.00 22.25
CA THR A 3 -28.67 4.22 21.02
C THR A 3 -27.30 3.94 20.42
N SER A 4 -26.99 2.65 20.23
CA SER A 4 -25.79 2.18 19.54
C SER A 4 -26.02 2.19 18.03
N ALA A 5 -25.37 3.10 17.30
CA ALA A 5 -25.37 3.13 15.85
C ALA A 5 -24.28 2.18 15.31
N SER A 6 -24.68 0.97 14.96
CA SER A 6 -23.81 -0.05 14.36
C SER A 6 -23.66 0.19 12.85
N ASN A 7 -22.49 0.66 12.41
CA ASN A 7 -22.16 0.81 10.99
C ASN A 7 -21.86 -0.55 10.35
N LEU A 8 -22.87 -1.16 9.72
CA LEU A 8 -22.72 -2.34 8.86
C LEU A 8 -22.46 -1.90 7.41
N ILE A 9 -21.19 -1.67 7.04
CA ILE A 9 -20.81 -1.55 5.63
C ILE A 9 -20.63 -2.96 5.07
N ARG A 10 -21.68 -3.45 4.38
CA ARG A 10 -21.66 -4.65 3.55
C ARG A 10 -20.62 -4.47 2.43
N ARG A 11 -19.54 -5.28 2.45
CA ARG A 11 -18.67 -5.46 1.29
C ARG A 11 -19.40 -6.34 0.28
N LEU A 12 -19.96 -5.74 -0.77
CA LEU A 12 -20.47 -6.49 -1.90
C LEU A 12 -19.29 -6.81 -2.84
N SER A 13 -18.87 -8.08 -2.83
CA SER A 13 -17.93 -8.66 -3.77
C SER A 13 -18.68 -9.00 -5.06
N THR A 14 -18.40 -8.30 -6.15
CA THR A 14 -18.82 -8.71 -7.50
C THR A 14 -17.59 -9.15 -8.27
N HIS A 15 -17.39 -10.46 -8.34
CA HIS A 15 -16.56 -11.08 -9.36
C HIS A 15 -17.17 -10.77 -10.73
N LEU A 16 -16.49 -9.95 -11.52
CA LEU A 16 -16.75 -9.82 -12.96
C LEU A 16 -15.49 -10.26 -13.72
N PRO A 17 -15.63 -11.13 -14.74
CA PRO A 17 -14.50 -11.73 -15.44
C PRO A 17 -13.80 -10.68 -16.30
N ARG A 18 -12.46 -10.77 -16.30
CA ARG A 18 -11.54 -9.97 -17.10
C ARG A 18 -11.78 -10.25 -18.59
N PRO A 19 -12.29 -9.29 -19.40
CA PRO A 19 -12.43 -9.52 -20.83
C PRO A 19 -11.05 -9.41 -21.48
N LEU A 20 -10.66 -10.46 -22.19
CA LEU A 20 -9.57 -10.44 -23.16
C LEU A 20 -10.12 -9.84 -24.45
N LEU A 21 -9.69 -8.64 -24.82
CA LEU A 21 -9.87 -8.09 -26.18
C LEU A 21 -8.47 -7.60 -26.60
N HIS A 22 -7.73 -8.44 -27.33
CA HIS A 22 -7.71 -8.53 -28.80
C HIS A 22 -7.22 -7.22 -29.43
N SER A 23 -5.93 -7.21 -29.76
CA SER A 23 -5.28 -6.18 -30.53
C SER A 23 -5.81 -6.19 -31.96
N SER A 24 -6.53 -5.16 -32.35
CA SER A 24 -6.69 -4.80 -33.75
C SER A 24 -6.53 -3.30 -33.89
N SER A 25 -5.34 -2.93 -34.36
CA SER A 25 -5.06 -1.76 -35.18
C SER A 25 -6.23 -1.44 -36.12
N LEU A 26 -6.63 -0.17 -36.20
CA LEU A 26 -6.85 0.62 -37.43
C LEU A 26 -7.62 1.90 -37.06
N ASP A 27 -6.97 3.03 -37.34
CA ASP A 27 -7.46 4.39 -37.58
C ASP A 27 -8.71 4.89 -36.81
N ASN A 28 -8.51 5.80 -35.85
CA ASN A 28 -9.59 6.59 -35.24
C ASN A 28 -9.95 7.80 -36.13
N PRO A 29 -11.12 7.86 -36.77
CA PRO A 29 -11.54 8.99 -37.58
C PRO A 29 -12.23 10.09 -36.74
N PHE A 30 -11.79 10.33 -35.51
CA PHE A 30 -12.48 11.28 -34.61
C PHE A 30 -11.93 12.72 -34.64
N PHE A 31 -10.89 12.99 -35.43
CA PHE A 31 -10.48 14.37 -35.72
C PHE A 31 -11.05 14.81 -37.06
N SER A 32 -12.36 15.01 -37.13
CA SER A 32 -12.94 15.88 -38.16
C SER A 32 -14.03 16.77 -37.56
N LEU A 33 -13.83 18.05 -37.81
CA LEU A 33 -14.50 19.28 -37.35
C LEU A 33 -16.00 19.21 -36.98
N GLY A 34 -16.32 19.85 -35.85
CA GLY A 34 -17.62 20.48 -35.59
C GLY A 34 -17.46 21.57 -34.51
N PRO A 35 -17.90 22.83 -34.75
CA PRO A 35 -17.76 23.91 -33.77
C PRO A 35 -18.92 23.93 -32.77
N SER A 36 -18.61 24.40 -31.57
CA SER A 36 -19.51 24.79 -30.47
C SER A 36 -19.73 23.77 -29.35
N LEU A 37 -19.48 24.27 -28.12
CA LEU A 37 -19.99 23.79 -26.83
C LEU A 37 -19.32 22.56 -26.21
N ALA A 38 -18.01 22.62 -25.94
CA ALA A 38 -17.38 21.80 -24.90
C ALA A 38 -16.64 22.71 -23.90
N PRO A 39 -16.84 22.57 -22.57
CA PRO A 39 -16.17 23.40 -21.58
C PRO A 39 -14.66 23.24 -21.74
N SER A 40 -13.98 24.36 -21.94
CA SER A 40 -12.54 24.46 -22.09
C SER A 40 -11.83 24.01 -20.81
N ILE A 41 -11.60 22.70 -20.68
CA ILE A 41 -10.54 22.21 -19.80
C ILE A 41 -9.26 22.88 -20.31
N PRO A 42 -8.54 23.69 -19.51
CA PRO A 42 -7.27 24.25 -19.95
C PRO A 42 -6.33 23.07 -20.19
N ARG A 43 -6.17 22.69 -21.47
CA ARG A 43 -5.04 21.89 -21.91
C ARG A 43 -3.83 22.76 -21.66
N PHE A 44 -3.15 22.52 -20.54
CA PHE A 44 -1.82 23.05 -20.32
C PHE A 44 -0.97 22.55 -21.49
N SER A 45 -0.69 23.45 -22.44
CA SER A 45 0.27 23.23 -23.52
C SER A 45 1.66 23.18 -22.91
N PHE A 46 2.00 22.07 -22.27
CA PHE A 46 3.38 21.73 -21.99
C PHE A 46 4.02 21.36 -23.33
N GLY A 47 4.87 22.24 -23.83
CA GLY A 47 5.62 22.03 -25.06
C GLY A 47 6.34 20.67 -25.06
N ALA A 48 6.19 20.01 -26.20
CA ALA A 48 6.91 18.86 -26.74
C ALA A 48 8.11 18.26 -25.94
N SER A 49 8.06 16.93 -25.84
CA SER A 49 9.19 16.01 -26.10
C SER A 49 10.45 16.07 -25.22
N VAL A 50 10.36 16.48 -23.96
CA VAL A 50 11.35 16.03 -22.97
C VAL A 50 10.89 14.69 -22.43
N GLU A 51 11.72 13.67 -22.57
CA GLU A 51 11.53 12.35 -21.97
C GLU A 51 11.01 12.53 -20.53
N LEU A 52 9.84 11.94 -20.25
CA LEU A 52 8.96 12.22 -19.10
C LEU A 52 9.53 11.73 -17.75
N MET A 53 10.83 11.90 -17.51
CA MET A 53 11.42 11.68 -16.21
C MET A 53 10.96 12.82 -15.31
N ALA A 54 9.88 12.58 -14.55
CA ALA A 54 9.38 13.53 -13.57
C ALA A 54 10.47 13.77 -12.51
N VAL A 55 11.05 14.97 -12.52
CA VAL A 55 12.04 15.41 -11.51
C VAL A 55 11.32 16.21 -10.41
N PRO A 56 11.67 16.00 -9.12
CA PRO A 56 11.15 16.84 -8.05
C PRO A 56 11.40 18.33 -8.30
N LYS A 57 10.32 19.10 -8.49
CA LYS A 57 10.42 20.54 -8.82
C LYS A 57 10.95 21.40 -7.66
N LYS A 58 10.69 20.98 -6.42
CA LYS A 58 11.08 21.70 -5.18
C LYS A 58 11.46 20.72 -4.09
N LYS A 59 12.40 21.12 -3.23
CA LYS A 59 12.78 20.37 -2.03
C LYS A 59 11.58 20.26 -1.08
N VAL A 60 11.36 19.06 -0.52
CA VAL A 60 10.29 18.83 0.46
C VAL A 60 10.68 19.44 1.81
N SER A 61 9.77 20.18 2.46
CA SER A 61 10.01 20.77 3.79
C SER A 61 10.18 19.71 4.88
N ARG A 62 10.89 20.05 5.98
CA ARG A 62 11.09 19.15 7.12
C ARG A 62 9.75 18.62 7.66
N HIS A 63 8.75 19.49 7.78
CA HIS A 63 7.40 19.14 8.22
C HIS A 63 6.74 18.08 7.31
N LYS A 64 6.74 18.30 5.98
CA LYS A 64 6.18 17.33 5.02
C LYS A 64 6.96 16.01 4.97
N LYS A 65 8.28 16.05 5.18
CA LYS A 65 9.09 14.82 5.33
C LYS A 65 8.72 14.05 6.60
N GLY A 66 8.53 14.77 7.72
CA GLY A 66 8.13 14.20 9.01
C GLY A 66 6.77 13.50 8.93
N LEU A 67 5.75 14.13 8.36
CA LEU A 67 4.43 13.51 8.20
C LEU A 67 4.46 12.25 7.32
N ARG A 68 5.28 12.25 6.25
CA ARG A 68 5.45 11.06 5.39
C ARG A 68 6.18 9.90 6.09
N ASN A 69 7.06 10.20 7.04
CA ASN A 69 7.90 9.21 7.72
C ASN A 69 7.38 8.81 9.12
N GLY A 70 6.59 9.66 9.77
CA GLY A 70 6.09 9.46 11.13
C GLY A 70 5.34 8.14 11.31
N PRO A 71 4.41 7.77 10.41
CA PRO A 71 3.69 6.50 10.49
C PRO A 71 4.57 5.25 10.29
N LYS A 72 5.83 5.41 9.89
CA LYS A 72 6.77 4.30 9.63
C LYS A 72 7.64 3.96 10.84
N ALA A 73 7.27 4.44 12.04
CA ALA A 73 7.95 4.07 13.26
C ALA A 73 7.88 2.55 13.49
N LEU A 74 8.98 1.97 13.95
CA LEU A 74 9.01 0.57 14.37
C LEU A 74 8.08 0.42 15.58
N LYS A 75 7.11 -0.48 15.46
CA LYS A 75 6.22 -0.83 16.57
C LYS A 75 7.03 -1.71 17.55
N PRO A 76 6.95 -1.46 18.88
CA PRO A 76 7.57 -2.36 19.84
C PRO A 76 6.92 -3.74 19.75
N VAL A 77 7.73 -4.79 19.85
CA VAL A 77 7.23 -6.17 19.89
C VAL A 77 6.56 -6.39 21.26
N PRO A 78 5.26 -6.74 21.31
CA PRO A 78 4.51 -6.75 22.56
C PRO A 78 4.92 -7.88 23.51
N VAL A 79 5.50 -8.97 22.97
CA VAL A 79 5.82 -10.17 23.75
C VAL A 79 7.18 -10.71 23.30
N ILE A 80 8.12 -10.73 24.23
CA ILE A 80 9.42 -11.40 24.11
C ILE A 80 9.54 -12.43 25.23
N ILE A 81 9.95 -13.66 24.92
CA ILE A 81 10.08 -14.75 25.90
C ILE A 81 11.53 -15.22 25.96
N ARG A 82 11.98 -15.71 27.13
CA ARG A 82 13.28 -16.37 27.24
C ARG A 82 13.13 -17.88 26.98
N CYS A 83 14.08 -18.47 26.27
CA CYS A 83 14.17 -19.91 26.13
C CYS A 83 14.47 -20.54 27.51
N LYS A 84 13.72 -21.58 27.89
CA LYS A 84 13.91 -22.27 29.17
C LYS A 84 15.25 -23.02 29.25
N SER A 85 15.78 -23.46 28.12
CA SER A 85 16.97 -24.31 28.05
C SER A 85 18.28 -23.50 27.92
N CYS A 86 18.36 -22.54 26.98
CA CYS A 86 19.57 -21.71 26.79
C CYS A 86 19.47 -20.26 27.27
N GLY A 87 18.32 -19.82 27.76
CA GLY A 87 18.11 -18.44 28.24
C GLY A 87 18.02 -17.36 27.15
N ARG A 88 18.28 -17.66 25.87
CA ARG A 88 18.19 -16.68 24.77
C ARG A 88 16.78 -16.11 24.63
N VAL A 89 16.68 -14.81 24.35
CA VAL A 89 15.41 -14.15 24.06
C VAL A 89 14.94 -14.55 22.66
N LYS A 90 13.67 -14.92 22.55
CA LYS A 90 13.04 -15.34 21.30
C LYS A 90 11.61 -14.80 21.21
N LEU A 91 11.09 -14.77 19.98
CA LEU A 91 9.67 -14.52 19.75
C LEU A 91 8.83 -15.72 20.22
N PRO A 92 7.57 -15.48 20.63
CA PRO A 92 6.63 -16.56 20.89
C PRO A 92 6.52 -17.43 19.62
N HIS A 93 6.47 -18.76 19.81
CA HIS A 93 6.43 -19.77 18.75
C HIS A 93 7.70 -19.96 17.91
N PHE A 94 8.80 -19.25 18.21
CA PHE A 94 10.09 -19.54 17.57
C PHE A 94 10.78 -20.77 18.20
N TYR A 95 11.34 -21.64 17.35
CA TYR A 95 12.05 -22.85 17.76
C TYR A 95 13.48 -22.51 18.21
N CYS A 96 13.81 -22.82 19.46
CA CYS A 96 15.12 -22.55 20.05
C CYS A 96 15.59 -23.84 20.76
N CYS A 97 16.90 -24.09 20.78
CA CYS A 97 17.52 -25.30 21.36
C CYS A 97 16.99 -26.62 20.79
N SER A 98 16.74 -26.69 19.48
CA SER A 98 16.18 -27.89 18.85
C SER A 98 14.92 -28.44 19.55
N GLY A 99 14.15 -27.58 20.24
CA GLY A 99 12.90 -27.94 20.90
C GLY A 99 13.03 -28.50 22.30
N ASP A 100 14.25 -28.59 22.85
CA ASP A 100 14.45 -28.95 24.25
C ASP A 100 13.66 -28.00 25.14
N ARG A 101 12.78 -28.54 25.98
CA ARG A 101 11.86 -27.79 26.85
C ARG A 101 12.42 -27.55 28.24
N GLY A 102 13.67 -27.94 28.50
CA GLY A 102 14.32 -27.79 29.80
C GLY A 102 13.81 -28.80 30.82
N ASN A 103 13.42 -29.99 30.35
CA ASN A 103 12.94 -31.08 31.22
C ASN A 103 14.01 -32.16 31.44
N SER A 104 15.30 -31.80 31.33
CA SER A 104 16.39 -32.63 31.79
C SER A 104 16.46 -32.58 33.32
N SER A 105 15.59 -33.33 33.98
CA SER A 105 15.81 -33.77 35.35
C SER A 105 16.99 -34.75 35.33
N SER A 106 18.21 -34.22 35.24
CA SER A 106 19.43 -34.96 35.52
C SER A 106 19.73 -34.82 37.01
N VAL A 107 19.09 -35.70 37.80
CA VAL A 107 19.55 -36.14 39.12
C VAL A 107 19.97 -37.59 38.96
#